data_AF-A0A2N2CJC0-F1
#
_entry.id   AF-A0A2N2CJC0-F1
#
_cell.length_a   1.000
_cell.length_b   1.000
_cell.length_c   1.000
_cell.angle_alpha   90.00
_cell.angle_beta   90.00
_cell.angle_gamma   90.00
#
_symmetry.space_group_name_H-M   'P 1'
#
loop_
_entity.id
_entity.type
_entity.pdbx_description
1 polymer ?
#
loop_
_entity_poly.entity_id
_entity_poly.type
_entity_poly.pdbx_seq_one_letter_code
_entity_poly.pdbx_strand_id
1 'polypeptide(L)'
;MKKSILLIIIVTMLLLTACKSAEVKVVEQQISSIGSVTEESDILIQDVRRAYDNLSNKDKRRISNYSVLERAELEFNAIFSGKVDKMIEAIGPINDDSKVAIDLARSEYDKLTKAQKSIVNNFGNLIAIEKEYEEYIVSRSIETLDALKDISPEDAEDIELAENIYDKLTAEQKIRVSKEKGDVALLIQKAKVQIVEILIKRIAYRRDEPSMDD
;
A
#
# COMPACT_ATOMS: atom_id res chain seq x y z
N MET A 1 -2.34 -69.55 -47.44
CA MET A 1 -2.54 -68.88 -46.13
C MET A 1 -2.43 -67.35 -46.29
N LYS A 2 -3.47 -66.65 -46.75
CA LYS A 2 -3.46 -65.17 -46.90
C LYS A 2 -4.84 -64.51 -46.67
N LYS A 3 -5.65 -65.03 -45.74
CA LYS A 3 -6.95 -64.43 -45.39
C LYS A 3 -7.16 -64.14 -43.90
N SER A 4 -6.17 -64.34 -43.03
CA SER A 4 -6.34 -64.20 -41.58
C SER A 4 -5.60 -63.01 -40.94
N ILE A 5 -5.04 -62.09 -41.72
CA ILE A 5 -4.31 -60.92 -41.18
C ILE A 5 -5.10 -59.60 -41.33
N LEU A 6 -6.19 -59.60 -42.11
CA LEU A 6 -7.01 -58.40 -42.35
C LEU A 6 -8.16 -58.21 -41.32
N LEU A 7 -8.21 -59.00 -40.24
CA LEU A 7 -9.26 -58.90 -39.22
C LEU A 7 -8.72 -58.62 -37.80
N ILE A 8 -7.45 -58.23 -37.67
CA ILE A 8 -6.87 -57.83 -36.37
C ILE A 8 -6.47 -56.34 -36.34
N ILE A 9 -6.37 -55.68 -37.50
CA ILE A 9 -6.04 -54.25 -37.57
C ILE A 9 -7.29 -53.34 -37.47
N ILE A 10 -8.49 -53.89 -37.70
CA ILE A 10 -9.76 -53.13 -37.65
C ILE A 10 -10.37 -53.08 -36.23
N VAL A 11 -9.81 -53.81 -35.26
CA VAL A 11 -10.35 -53.88 -33.88
C VAL A 11 -9.47 -53.19 -32.82
N THR A 12 -8.22 -52.82 -33.12
CA THR A 12 -7.37 -52.07 -32.17
C THR A 12 -7.19 -50.59 -32.47
N MET A 13 -7.71 -50.12 -33.61
CA MET A 13 -7.96 -48.69 -33.86
C MET A 13 -9.45 -48.37 -33.74
N LEU A 14 -10.10 -48.95 -32.72
CA LEU A 14 -11.18 -48.26 -32.06
C LEU A 14 -10.54 -47.01 -31.43
N LEU A 15 -10.33 -45.98 -32.24
CA LEU A 15 -10.23 -44.61 -31.78
C LEU A 15 -11.52 -44.40 -30.99
N LEU A 16 -11.47 -44.69 -29.69
CA LEU A 16 -12.38 -44.11 -28.75
C LEU A 16 -12.16 -42.61 -28.89
N THR A 17 -12.90 -41.99 -29.80
CA THR A 17 -13.54 -40.71 -29.51
C THR A 17 -14.47 -40.97 -28.32
N ALA A 18 -13.88 -41.22 -27.15
CA ALA A 18 -14.58 -41.17 -25.90
C ALA A 18 -15.17 -39.76 -25.88
N CYS A 19 -16.50 -39.65 -26.00
CA CYS A 19 -17.16 -38.36 -25.90
C CYS A 19 -16.70 -37.68 -24.60
N LYS A 20 -16.42 -36.37 -24.63
CA LYS A 20 -16.17 -35.61 -23.39
C LYS A 20 -17.37 -35.83 -22.46
N SER A 21 -17.08 -36.03 -21.17
CA SER A 21 -18.16 -36.17 -20.18
C SER A 21 -18.98 -34.88 -20.14
N ALA A 22 -20.20 -34.94 -19.61
CA ALA A 22 -21.04 -33.75 -19.48
C ALA A 22 -20.35 -32.69 -18.59
N GLU A 23 -19.70 -33.14 -17.52
CA GLU A 23 -18.96 -32.32 -16.57
C GLU A 23 -17.78 -31.62 -17.23
N VAL A 24 -17.02 -32.31 -18.10
CA VAL A 24 -15.94 -31.70 -18.89
C VAL A 24 -16.49 -30.55 -19.74
N LYS A 25 -17.60 -30.78 -20.46
CA LYS A 25 -18.19 -29.73 -21.32
C LYS A 25 -18.68 -28.53 -20.50
N VAL A 26 -19.29 -28.77 -19.35
CA VAL A 26 -19.76 -27.72 -18.43
C VAL A 26 -18.58 -26.87 -17.94
N VAL A 27 -17.51 -27.50 -17.45
CA VAL A 27 -16.33 -26.76 -16.96
C VAL A 27 -15.64 -26.00 -18.09
N GLU A 28 -15.52 -26.57 -19.30
CA GLU A 28 -14.96 -25.85 -20.45
C GLU A 28 -15.81 -24.62 -20.84
N GLN A 29 -17.13 -24.73 -20.76
CA GLN A 29 -18.02 -23.61 -20.99
C GLN A 29 -17.86 -22.54 -19.90
N GLN A 30 -17.79 -22.94 -18.63
CA GLN A 30 -17.55 -22.03 -17.50
C GLN A 30 -16.22 -21.28 -17.65
N ILE A 31 -15.14 -21.98 -18.00
CA ILE A 31 -13.83 -21.36 -18.27
C ILE A 31 -13.92 -20.36 -19.43
N SER A 32 -14.63 -20.72 -20.50
CA SER A 32 -14.80 -19.82 -21.66
C SER A 32 -15.62 -18.57 -21.31
N SER A 33 -16.47 -18.63 -20.28
CA SER A 33 -17.30 -17.52 -19.82
C SER A 33 -16.59 -16.57 -18.85
N ILE A 34 -15.35 -16.85 -18.43
CA ILE A 34 -14.58 -15.94 -17.56
C ILE A 34 -14.45 -14.55 -18.20
N GLY A 35 -14.22 -14.50 -19.51
CA GLY A 35 -14.11 -13.24 -20.25
C GLY A 35 -12.94 -12.37 -19.76
N SER A 36 -13.16 -11.07 -19.68
CA SER A 36 -12.17 -10.11 -19.17
C SER A 36 -12.11 -10.13 -17.65
N VAL A 37 -10.91 -10.26 -17.10
CA VAL A 37 -10.68 -10.25 -15.66
C VAL A 37 -10.67 -8.81 -15.12
N THR A 38 -11.41 -8.60 -14.04
CA THR A 38 -11.57 -7.32 -13.33
C THR A 38 -11.50 -7.55 -11.81
N GLU A 39 -11.58 -6.49 -11.01
CA GLU A 39 -11.64 -6.59 -9.54
C GLU A 39 -12.87 -7.39 -9.06
N GLU A 40 -13.96 -7.42 -9.84
CA GLU A 40 -15.21 -8.13 -9.51
C GLU A 40 -15.19 -9.61 -9.90
N SER A 41 -14.14 -10.06 -10.60
CA SER A 41 -14.07 -11.42 -11.15
C SER A 41 -13.78 -12.51 -10.11
N ASP A 42 -13.56 -12.16 -8.84
CA ASP A 42 -13.11 -13.11 -7.79
C ASP A 42 -14.03 -14.32 -7.67
N ILE A 43 -15.33 -14.09 -7.42
CA ILE A 43 -16.32 -15.14 -7.20
C ILE A 43 -16.41 -16.06 -8.42
N LEU A 44 -16.45 -15.47 -9.63
CA LEU A 44 -16.51 -16.23 -10.86
C LEU A 44 -15.29 -17.13 -11.02
N ILE A 45 -14.07 -16.59 -10.87
CA ILE A 45 -12.83 -17.35 -11.03
C ILE A 45 -12.75 -18.47 -9.97
N GLN A 46 -13.11 -18.18 -8.72
CA GLN A 46 -13.12 -19.18 -7.65
C GLN A 46 -14.13 -20.31 -7.90
N ASP A 47 -15.33 -19.98 -8.39
CA ASP A 47 -16.34 -20.98 -8.71
C ASP A 47 -15.90 -21.88 -9.88
N VAL A 48 -15.29 -21.30 -10.91
CA VAL A 48 -14.73 -22.08 -12.03
C VAL A 48 -13.58 -22.96 -11.57
N ARG A 49 -12.68 -22.45 -10.70
CA ARG A 49 -11.61 -23.25 -10.09
C ARG A 49 -12.16 -24.41 -9.29
N ARG A 50 -13.17 -24.19 -8.46
CA ARG A 50 -13.82 -25.24 -7.68
C ARG A 50 -14.49 -26.29 -8.57
N ALA A 51 -15.16 -25.86 -9.64
CA ALA A 51 -15.77 -26.77 -10.60
C ALA A 51 -14.73 -27.65 -11.30
N TYR A 52 -13.60 -27.06 -11.72
CA TYR A 52 -12.45 -27.80 -12.24
C TYR A 52 -11.87 -28.77 -11.20
N ASP A 53 -11.68 -28.33 -9.96
CA ASP A 53 -11.05 -29.13 -8.91
C ASP A 53 -11.87 -30.35 -8.50
N ASN A 54 -13.19 -30.27 -8.61
CA ASN A 54 -14.13 -31.36 -8.38
C ASN A 54 -14.15 -32.43 -9.48
N LEU A 55 -13.53 -32.18 -10.65
CA LEU A 55 -13.44 -33.17 -11.71
C LEU A 55 -12.53 -34.35 -11.31
N SER A 56 -12.83 -35.52 -11.87
CA SER A 56 -11.93 -36.67 -11.79
C SER A 56 -10.58 -36.35 -12.45
N ASN A 57 -9.49 -36.99 -12.02
CA ASN A 57 -8.18 -36.83 -12.65
C ASN A 57 -8.20 -37.16 -14.15
N LYS A 58 -9.06 -38.09 -14.57
CA LYS A 58 -9.23 -38.43 -16.00
C LYS A 58 -9.87 -37.28 -16.76
N ASP A 59 -10.85 -36.60 -16.16
CA ASP A 59 -11.59 -35.52 -16.80
C ASP A 59 -10.84 -34.19 -16.77
N LYS A 60 -10.08 -33.89 -15.71
CA LYS A 60 -9.16 -32.74 -15.66
C LYS A 60 -8.22 -32.72 -16.87
N ARG A 61 -7.64 -33.88 -17.24
CA ARG A 61 -6.76 -34.02 -18.42
C ARG A 61 -7.45 -33.79 -19.78
N ARG A 62 -8.77 -33.69 -19.81
CA ARG A 62 -9.58 -33.51 -21.02
C ARG A 62 -10.08 -32.08 -21.19
N ILE A 63 -9.87 -31.22 -20.20
CA ILE A 63 -10.17 -29.79 -20.28
C ILE A 63 -9.15 -29.14 -21.20
N SER A 64 -9.60 -28.73 -22.38
CA SER A 64 -8.74 -28.21 -23.45
C SER A 64 -8.38 -26.74 -23.28
N ASN A 65 -9.17 -25.98 -22.52
CA ASN A 65 -8.99 -24.54 -22.27
C ASN A 65 -8.52 -24.23 -20.83
N TYR A 66 -7.96 -25.19 -20.10
CA TYR A 66 -7.53 -25.00 -18.71
C TYR A 66 -6.56 -23.83 -18.52
N SER A 67 -5.69 -23.57 -19.50
CA SER A 67 -4.77 -22.44 -19.49
C SER A 67 -5.45 -21.06 -19.45
N VAL A 68 -6.74 -20.98 -19.83
CA VAL A 68 -7.54 -19.74 -19.69
C VAL A 68 -7.86 -19.48 -18.22
N LEU A 69 -8.20 -20.53 -17.44
CA LEU A 69 -8.43 -20.40 -15.99
C LEU A 69 -7.14 -19.99 -15.27
N GLU A 70 -6.01 -20.64 -15.57
CA GLU A 70 -4.73 -20.29 -14.94
C GLU A 70 -4.32 -18.85 -15.25
N ARG A 71 -4.52 -18.41 -16.50
CA ARG A 71 -4.25 -17.02 -16.88
C ARG A 71 -5.17 -16.06 -16.14
N ALA A 72 -6.45 -16.39 -16.02
CA ALA A 72 -7.41 -15.52 -15.34
C ALA A 72 -7.05 -15.32 -13.86
N GLU A 73 -6.60 -16.37 -13.17
CA GLU A 73 -6.14 -16.27 -11.78
C GLU A 73 -4.87 -15.42 -11.64
N LEU A 74 -3.93 -15.56 -12.57
CA LEU A 74 -2.73 -14.73 -12.61
C LEU A 74 -3.07 -13.26 -12.87
N GLU A 75 -3.93 -12.99 -13.85
CA GLU A 75 -4.42 -11.64 -14.17
C GLU A 75 -5.15 -11.02 -12.97
N PHE A 76 -6.02 -11.79 -12.31
CA PHE A 76 -6.75 -11.33 -11.13
C PHE A 76 -5.79 -10.95 -10.00
N ASN A 77 -4.79 -11.79 -9.72
CA ASN A 77 -3.78 -11.47 -8.71
C ASN A 77 -2.98 -10.21 -9.08
N ALA A 78 -2.63 -10.05 -10.36
CA ALA A 78 -1.86 -8.92 -10.85
C ALA A 78 -2.59 -7.57 -10.75
N ILE A 79 -3.92 -7.56 -10.78
CA ILE A 79 -4.73 -6.34 -10.59
C ILE A 79 -4.44 -5.73 -9.21
N PHE A 80 -4.53 -6.53 -8.15
CA PHE A 80 -4.36 -6.03 -6.78
C PHE A 80 -2.90 -5.70 -6.45
N SER A 81 -1.95 -6.53 -6.91
CA SER A 81 -0.53 -6.21 -6.72
C SER A 81 -0.13 -4.95 -7.48
N GLY A 82 -0.61 -4.79 -8.72
CA GLY A 82 -0.37 -3.60 -9.54
C GLY A 82 -1.01 -2.33 -8.95
N LYS A 83 -2.15 -2.44 -8.27
CA LYS A 83 -2.75 -1.32 -7.53
C LYS A 83 -1.82 -0.86 -6.39
N VAL A 84 -1.29 -1.79 -5.61
CA VAL A 84 -0.33 -1.48 -4.54
C VAL A 84 0.97 -0.89 -5.11
N ASP A 85 1.51 -1.45 -6.19
CA ASP A 85 2.71 -0.91 -6.85
C ASP A 85 2.52 0.56 -7.25
N LYS A 86 1.36 0.91 -7.83
CA LYS A 86 1.01 2.30 -8.20
C LYS A 86 0.85 3.22 -7.00
N MET A 87 0.28 2.72 -5.89
CA MET A 87 0.16 3.51 -4.66
C MET A 87 1.53 3.85 -4.09
N ILE A 88 2.47 2.90 -4.12
CA ILE A 88 3.84 3.12 -3.65
C ILE A 88 4.56 4.13 -4.54
N GLU A 89 4.42 4.02 -5.86
CA GLU A 89 5.00 4.98 -6.82
C GLU A 89 4.45 6.41 -6.63
N ALA A 90 3.19 6.55 -6.20
CA ALA A 90 2.54 7.84 -6.02
C ALA A 90 2.94 8.57 -4.73
N ILE A 91 3.63 7.93 -3.77
CA ILE A 91 4.04 8.57 -2.51
C ILE A 91 4.99 9.76 -2.78
N GLY A 92 5.79 9.69 -3.84
CA GLY A 92 6.71 10.76 -4.23
C GLY A 92 7.79 11.05 -3.17
N PRO A 93 8.43 12.23 -3.21
CA PRO A 93 9.40 12.65 -2.20
C PRO A 93 8.76 12.82 -0.81
N ILE A 94 9.48 12.39 0.23
CA ILE A 94 9.02 12.44 1.62
C ILE A 94 8.85 13.88 2.12
N ASN A 95 7.70 14.16 2.73
CA ASN A 95 7.34 15.43 3.35
C ASN A 95 6.34 15.23 4.52
N ASP A 96 5.90 16.33 5.12
CA ASP A 96 5.01 16.37 6.29
C ASP A 96 3.64 15.66 6.08
N ASP A 97 3.20 15.48 4.83
CA ASP A 97 1.92 14.86 4.46
C ASP A 97 2.07 13.41 3.98
N SER A 98 3.29 12.93 3.76
CA SER A 98 3.55 11.60 3.18
C SER A 98 2.96 10.44 3.99
N LYS A 99 2.80 10.60 5.32
CA LYS A 99 2.34 9.52 6.21
C LYS A 99 1.03 8.88 5.78
N VAL A 100 0.08 9.68 5.31
CA VAL A 100 -1.24 9.18 4.90
C VAL A 100 -1.12 8.25 3.70
N ALA A 101 -0.32 8.63 2.70
CA ALA A 101 -0.11 7.81 1.51
C ALA A 101 0.67 6.52 1.83
N ILE A 102 1.68 6.61 2.70
CA ILE A 102 2.45 5.47 3.19
C ILE A 102 1.55 4.46 3.91
N ASP A 103 0.73 4.93 4.86
CA ASP A 103 -0.18 4.08 5.63
C ASP A 103 -1.24 3.42 4.74
N LEU A 104 -1.74 4.15 3.74
CA LEU A 104 -2.68 3.60 2.78
C LEU A 104 -2.04 2.48 1.94
N ALA A 105 -0.83 2.71 1.42
CA ALA A 105 -0.09 1.70 0.63
C ALA A 105 0.22 0.46 1.48
N ARG A 106 0.66 0.64 2.73
CA ARG A 106 0.89 -0.45 3.70
C ARG A 106 -0.38 -1.23 3.99
N SER A 107 -1.48 -0.53 4.26
CA SER A 107 -2.77 -1.17 4.54
C SER A 107 -3.28 -1.99 3.35
N GLU A 108 -3.19 -1.47 2.13
CA GLU A 108 -3.61 -2.20 0.93
C GLU A 108 -2.69 -3.39 0.65
N TYR A 109 -1.36 -3.25 0.85
CA TYR A 109 -0.44 -4.38 0.79
C TYR A 109 -0.83 -5.46 1.80
N ASP A 110 -1.13 -5.09 3.05
CA ASP A 110 -1.40 -6.05 4.11
C ASP A 110 -2.67 -6.88 3.89
N LYS A 111 -3.67 -6.31 3.21
CA LYS A 111 -4.90 -6.98 2.78
C LYS A 111 -4.69 -8.02 1.67
N LEU A 112 -3.60 -7.95 0.92
CA LEU A 112 -3.32 -8.88 -0.18
C LEU A 112 -3.17 -10.32 0.31
N THR A 113 -3.60 -11.26 -0.52
CA THR A 113 -3.31 -12.69 -0.32
C THR A 113 -1.81 -12.97 -0.46
N LYS A 114 -1.34 -14.12 0.03
CA LYS A 114 0.06 -14.52 -0.11
C LYS A 114 0.53 -14.55 -1.58
N ALA A 115 -0.34 -15.01 -2.49
CA ALA A 115 -0.03 -15.05 -3.92
C ALA A 115 0.13 -13.63 -4.49
N GLN A 116 -0.80 -12.73 -4.16
CA GLN A 116 -0.74 -11.32 -4.57
C GLN A 116 0.49 -10.60 -3.98
N LYS A 117 0.80 -10.79 -2.68
CA LYS A 117 2.00 -10.22 -2.04
C LYS A 117 3.29 -10.64 -2.73
N SER A 118 3.36 -11.90 -3.21
CA SER A 118 4.57 -12.44 -3.86
C SER A 118 4.90 -11.82 -5.21
N ILE A 119 3.95 -11.08 -5.80
CA ILE A 119 4.09 -10.44 -7.10
C ILE A 119 3.99 -8.90 -7.02
N VAL A 120 4.06 -8.32 -5.81
CA VAL A 120 4.22 -6.86 -5.62
C VAL A 120 5.69 -6.52 -5.84
N ASN A 121 5.99 -5.69 -6.84
CA ASN A 121 7.37 -5.39 -7.23
C ASN A 121 7.99 -4.33 -6.32
N ASN A 122 7.19 -3.35 -5.89
CA ASN A 122 7.66 -2.18 -5.16
C ASN A 122 7.65 -2.35 -3.63
N PHE A 123 7.47 -3.57 -3.11
CA PHE A 123 7.40 -3.80 -1.66
C PHE A 123 8.69 -3.38 -0.93
N GLY A 124 9.86 -3.62 -1.54
CA GLY A 124 11.13 -3.15 -0.99
C GLY A 124 11.21 -1.63 -0.90
N ASN A 125 10.63 -0.91 -1.88
CA ASN A 125 10.56 0.54 -1.88
C ASN A 125 9.64 1.05 -0.76
N LEU A 126 8.50 0.39 -0.51
CA LEU A 126 7.61 0.74 0.60
C LEU A 126 8.33 0.67 1.95
N ILE A 127 9.12 -0.39 2.19
CA ILE A 127 9.93 -0.51 3.42
C ILE A 127 10.96 0.62 3.53
N ALA A 128 11.61 0.96 2.41
CA ALA A 128 12.59 2.04 2.40
C ALA A 128 11.94 3.40 2.70
N ILE A 129 10.79 3.69 2.07
CA ILE A 129 9.97 4.88 2.26
C ILE A 129 9.51 5.03 3.71
N GLU A 130 9.04 3.95 4.33
CA GLU A 130 8.62 3.97 5.73
C GLU A 130 9.76 4.34 6.66
N LYS A 131 10.93 3.71 6.46
CA LYS A 131 12.12 4.04 7.23
C LYS A 131 12.59 5.47 6.98
N GLU A 132 12.55 5.94 5.74
CA GLU A 132 12.91 7.30 5.40
C GLU A 132 11.98 8.31 6.09
N TYR A 133 10.67 8.05 6.10
CA TYR A 133 9.70 8.87 6.82
C TYR A 133 9.94 8.87 8.33
N GLU A 134 10.27 7.72 8.92
CA GLU A 134 10.59 7.61 10.35
C GLU A 134 11.77 8.49 10.77
N GLU A 135 12.79 8.60 9.91
CA GLU A 135 13.94 9.48 10.13
C GLU A 135 13.61 10.94 9.81
N TYR A 136 12.90 11.19 8.69
CA TYR A 136 12.47 12.52 8.27
C TYR A 136 11.69 13.24 9.36
N ILE A 137 10.68 12.60 9.96
CA ILE A 137 9.80 13.27 10.92
C ILE A 137 10.54 13.61 12.23
N VAL A 138 11.56 12.81 12.60
CA VAL A 138 12.43 13.10 13.76
C VAL A 138 13.32 14.31 13.47
N SER A 139 14.00 14.32 12.31
CA SER A 139 14.81 15.46 11.88
C SER A 139 13.98 16.73 11.76
N ARG A 140 12.79 16.63 11.16
CA ARG A 140 11.85 17.75 11.03
C ARG A 140 11.44 18.31 12.38
N SER A 141 11.12 17.45 13.36
CA SER A 141 10.81 17.89 14.72
C SER A 141 11.98 18.63 15.35
N ILE A 142 13.19 18.09 15.24
CA ILE A 142 14.42 18.72 15.71
C ILE A 142 14.62 20.11 15.10
N GLU A 143 14.48 20.23 13.78
CA GLU A 143 14.61 21.51 13.06
C GLU A 143 13.59 22.55 13.55
N THR A 144 12.32 22.17 13.67
CA THR A 144 11.27 23.08 14.17
C THR A 144 11.52 23.52 15.61
N LEU A 145 12.10 22.65 16.44
CA LEU A 145 12.47 23.00 17.82
C LEU A 145 13.69 23.91 17.89
N ASP A 146 14.67 23.74 17.01
CA ASP A 146 15.84 24.63 16.94
C ASP A 146 15.46 26.06 16.53
N ALA A 147 14.45 26.20 15.66
CA ALA A 147 13.91 27.50 15.26
C ALA A 147 13.33 28.30 16.44
N LEU A 148 12.92 27.63 17.53
CA LEU A 148 12.32 28.31 18.69
C LEU A 148 13.32 29.07 19.57
N LYS A 149 14.64 28.91 19.36
CA LYS A 149 15.67 29.48 20.25
C LYS A 149 15.73 31.00 20.22
N ASP A 150 15.53 31.61 19.05
CA ASP A 150 15.64 33.05 18.82
C ASP A 150 14.32 33.62 18.28
N ILE A 151 13.20 33.11 18.83
CA ILE A 151 11.87 33.38 18.31
C ILE A 151 11.41 34.81 18.55
N SER A 152 10.72 35.37 17.56
CA SER A 152 10.08 36.68 17.61
C SER A 152 8.55 36.56 17.61
N PRO A 153 7.80 37.62 17.94
CA PRO A 153 6.34 37.56 17.92
C PRO A 153 5.72 37.25 16.55
N GLU A 154 6.42 37.57 15.47
CA GLU A 154 6.00 37.29 14.10
C GLU A 154 6.15 35.80 13.70
N ASP A 155 6.92 35.03 14.47
CA ASP A 155 7.15 33.59 14.27
C ASP A 155 6.21 32.73 15.14
N ALA A 156 5.11 33.28 15.66
CA ALA A 156 4.22 32.56 16.58
C ALA A 156 3.66 31.25 15.98
N GLU A 157 3.52 31.18 14.66
CA GLU A 157 3.10 29.98 13.93
C GLU A 157 4.14 28.85 14.01
N ASP A 158 5.44 29.15 14.18
CA ASP A 158 6.49 28.14 14.30
C ASP A 158 6.37 27.33 15.61
N ILE A 159 5.81 27.93 16.66
CA ILE A 159 5.49 27.22 17.90
C ILE A 159 4.42 26.16 17.65
N GLU A 160 3.35 26.54 16.94
CA GLU A 160 2.26 25.62 16.60
C GLU A 160 2.76 24.51 15.68
N LEU A 161 3.62 24.84 14.72
CA LEU A 161 4.26 23.85 13.86
C LEU A 161 5.12 22.86 14.67
N ALA A 162 5.97 23.34 15.57
CA ALA A 162 6.81 22.49 16.41
C ALA A 162 5.98 21.57 17.32
N GLU A 163 4.89 22.09 17.91
CA GLU A 163 3.93 21.30 18.69
C GLU A 163 3.29 20.20 17.83
N ASN A 164 2.73 20.58 16.68
CA ASN A 164 2.05 19.66 15.77
C ASN A 164 2.97 18.56 15.23
N ILE A 165 4.21 18.90 14.84
CA ILE A 165 5.18 17.90 14.36
C ILE A 165 5.61 16.97 15.51
N TYR A 166 5.91 17.52 16.69
CA TYR A 166 6.30 16.71 17.84
C TYR A 166 5.17 15.75 18.27
N ASP A 167 3.91 16.19 18.20
CA ASP A 167 2.77 15.36 18.58
C ASP A 167 2.46 14.20 17.62
N LYS A 168 2.86 14.33 16.35
CA LYS A 168 2.78 13.24 15.37
C LYS A 168 3.80 12.12 15.62
N LEU A 169 4.84 12.36 16.43
CA LEU A 169 5.88 11.38 16.71
C LEU A 169 5.39 10.21 17.56
N THR A 170 5.93 9.01 17.29
CA THR A 170 5.75 7.85 18.19
C THR A 170 6.45 8.08 19.53
N ALA A 171 6.16 7.23 20.53
CA ALA A 171 6.82 7.31 21.83
C ALA A 171 8.34 7.16 21.72
N GLU A 172 8.83 6.23 20.89
CA GLU A 172 10.25 6.02 20.65
C GLU A 172 10.89 7.22 19.96
N GLN A 173 10.20 7.82 19.00
CA GLN A 173 10.67 9.03 18.31
C GLN A 173 10.72 10.23 19.26
N LYS A 174 9.70 10.42 20.12
CA LYS A 174 9.71 11.45 21.17
C LYS A 174 10.90 11.28 22.10
N ILE A 175 11.23 10.05 22.51
CA ILE A 175 12.43 9.76 23.32
C ILE A 175 13.72 10.17 22.58
N ARG A 176 13.83 9.86 21.28
CA ARG A 176 14.99 10.26 20.46
C ARG A 176 15.15 11.78 20.43
N VAL A 177 14.08 12.51 20.13
CA VAL A 177 14.09 13.98 20.09
C VAL A 177 14.42 14.56 21.47
N SER A 178 13.78 14.08 22.54
CA SER A 178 14.04 14.58 23.90
C SER A 178 15.45 14.26 24.40
N LYS A 179 16.09 13.19 23.92
CA LYS A 179 17.50 12.91 24.22
C LYS A 179 18.43 13.98 23.64
N GLU A 180 18.09 14.55 22.49
CA GLU A 180 18.89 15.57 21.82
C GLU A 180 18.55 16.99 22.31
N LYS A 181 17.25 17.32 22.37
CA LYS A 181 16.77 18.68 22.69
C LYS A 181 16.49 18.91 24.17
N GLY A 182 16.41 17.85 24.97
CA GLY A 182 16.04 17.92 26.39
C GLY A 182 14.53 17.95 26.59
N ASP A 183 14.07 18.72 27.56
CA ASP A 183 12.64 18.85 27.87
C ASP A 183 11.94 19.72 26.82
N VAL A 184 11.34 19.06 25.83
CA VAL A 184 10.63 19.69 24.72
C VAL A 184 9.47 20.56 25.19
N ALA A 185 8.72 20.12 26.22
CA ALA A 185 7.62 20.91 26.75
C ALA A 185 8.14 22.21 27.38
N LEU A 186 9.26 22.15 28.11
CA LEU A 186 9.90 23.33 28.66
C LEU A 186 10.45 24.27 27.57
N LEU A 187 11.02 23.74 26.49
CA LEU A 187 11.48 24.56 25.35
C LEU A 187 10.33 25.36 24.74
N ILE A 188 9.22 24.69 24.43
CA ILE A 188 8.04 25.30 23.84
C ILE A 188 7.43 26.35 24.79
N GLN A 189 7.35 26.05 26.09
CA GLN A 189 6.86 27.02 27.07
C GLN A 189 7.78 28.25 27.19
N LYS A 190 9.10 28.07 27.16
CA LYS A 190 10.05 29.19 27.15
C LYS A 190 9.88 30.07 25.92
N ALA A 191 9.69 29.47 24.73
CA ALA A 191 9.43 30.20 23.50
C ALA A 191 8.14 31.04 23.59
N LYS A 192 7.06 30.45 24.10
CA LYS A 192 5.78 31.16 24.35
C LYS A 192 5.97 32.35 25.29
N VAL A 193 6.70 32.17 26.40
CA VAL A 193 6.98 33.24 27.38
C VAL A 193 7.84 34.35 26.75
N GLN A 194 8.87 34.00 25.98
CA GLN A 194 9.74 34.96 25.30
C GLN A 194 8.97 35.89 24.37
N ILE A 195 8.06 35.35 23.54
CA ILE A 195 7.18 36.17 22.69
C ILE A 195 6.35 37.14 23.53
N VAL A 196 5.72 36.65 24.60
CA VAL A 196 4.88 37.48 25.47
C VAL A 196 5.70 38.60 26.12
N GLU A 197 6.90 38.31 26.60
CA GLU A 197 7.81 39.31 27.17
C GLU A 197 8.19 40.40 26.15
N ILE A 198 8.49 40.02 24.91
CA ILE A 198 8.80 40.97 23.82
C ILE A 198 7.58 41.86 23.55
N LEU A 199 6.39 41.28 23.46
CA LEU A 199 5.15 42.03 23.21
C LEU A 199 4.82 43.00 24.35
N ILE A 200 4.97 42.60 25.61
CA ILE A 200 4.77 43.47 26.76
C ILE A 200 5.73 44.67 26.71
N LYS A 201 7.02 44.44 26.42
CA LYS A 201 8.00 45.53 26.26
C LYS A 201 7.61 46.51 25.15
N ARG A 202 7.13 46.01 24.00
CA ARG A 202 6.63 46.85 22.89
C ARG A 202 5.39 47.69 23.28
N ILE A 203 4.54 47.19 24.19
CA ILE A 203 3.37 47.93 24.69
C ILE A 203 3.79 49.00 25.70
N ALA A 204 4.66 48.65 26.65
CA ALA A 204 5.14 49.58 27.68
C ALA A 204 5.83 50.80 27.06
N TYR A 205 6.70 50.57 26.07
CA TYR A 205 7.38 51.63 25.34
C TYR A 205 6.40 52.61 24.66
N ARG A 206 5.30 52.12 24.06
CA ARG A 206 4.27 52.95 23.43
C ARG A 206 3.41 53.75 24.42
N ARG A 207 3.36 53.37 25.70
CA ARG A 207 2.59 54.10 26.72
C ARG A 207 3.34 55.34 27.23
N ASP A 208 4.66 55.32 27.17
CA ASP A 208 5.54 56.36 27.72
C ASP A 208 6.05 57.34 26.64
N GLU A 209 5.64 57.18 25.37
CA GLU A 209 5.90 58.14 24.29
C GLU A 209 4.89 59.31 24.35
N PRO A 210 5.34 60.57 24.26
CA PRO A 210 4.42 61.71 24.14
C PRO A 210 3.58 61.57 22.86
N SER A 211 2.30 61.91 22.94
CA SER A 211 1.41 61.95 21.77
C SER A 211 2.10 62.76 20.65
N MET A 212 2.23 62.15 19.47
CA MET A 212 2.51 62.90 18.25
C MET A 212 1.21 63.52 17.75
N ASP A 213 0.68 64.47 18.52
CA ASP A 213 -0.26 65.46 18.01
C ASP A 213 0.48 66.81 18.06
N ASP A 214 1.03 67.21 16.91
CA ASP A 214 1.29 68.59 16.50
C ASP A 214 1.25 68.67 14.96
#